data_AF-A0A5N5HJ22-F1
#
_entry.id   AF-A0A5N5HJ22-F1
#
_cell.length_a   1.000
_cell.length_b   1.000
_cell.length_c   1.000
_cell.angle_alpha   90.00
_cell.angle_beta   90.00
_cell.angle_gamma   90.00
#
_symmetry.space_group_name_H-M   'P 1'
#
loop_
_entity.id
_entity.type
_entity.pdbx_description
1 polymer ?
#
loop_
_entity_poly.entity_id
_entity_poly.type
_entity_poly.pdbx_seq_one_letter_code
_entity_poly.pdbx_strand_id
1 'polypeptide(L)'
;MSGLDPNLVCHTLNTQHGIKAVVQPRRNFHLEIEAKIKVEVEKLLATRFIKLIKHPLWLANIVLVNKKNIVQFRIRIDYQHLNAACPNDEFSLPNMDIMIDSTSGKFLGFLVHQHNIDVDPERVRTIETLMPLINVKELKSLMGKLSYIWHFILGLAAATGAFALLLRKGKEFVWTKNAPKAYERVQQLVTNLPTIKTHV
;
A
#
# COMPACT_ATOMS: atom_id res chain seq x y z
N MET A 1 -14.10 2.90 20.65
CA MET A 1 -12.66 2.94 20.89
C MET A 1 -12.32 4.32 21.42
N SER A 2 -11.80 4.42 22.64
CA SER A 2 -11.11 5.64 23.08
C SER A 2 -9.82 5.75 22.29
N GLY A 3 -9.59 6.89 21.63
CA GLY A 3 -8.31 7.16 20.97
C GLY A 3 -7.18 7.32 21.98
N LEU A 4 -5.95 7.53 21.47
CA LEU A 4 -4.83 7.96 22.30
C LEU A 4 -5.12 9.35 22.90
N ASP A 5 -4.61 9.60 24.11
CA ASP A 5 -4.74 10.90 24.77
C ASP A 5 -4.09 11.99 23.88
N PRO A 6 -4.83 13.04 23.48
CA PRO A 6 -4.27 14.14 22.69
C PRO A 6 -3.10 14.85 23.36
N ASN A 7 -2.99 14.78 24.69
CA ASN A 7 -1.85 15.33 25.43
C ASN A 7 -0.60 14.45 25.32
N LEU A 8 -0.76 13.16 25.02
CA LEU A 8 0.35 12.23 24.81
C LEU A 8 0.97 12.43 23.43
N VAL A 9 0.14 12.34 22.38
CA VAL A 9 0.54 12.54 20.99
C VAL A 9 -0.64 13.11 20.21
N CYS A 10 -0.39 14.19 19.47
CA CYS A 10 -1.35 14.78 18.54
C CYS A 10 -0.70 14.95 17.17
N HIS A 11 -1.37 14.48 16.11
CA HIS A 11 -0.91 14.72 14.75
C HIS A 11 -1.20 16.17 14.35
N THR A 12 -0.16 16.90 13.94
CA THR A 12 -0.27 18.27 13.43
C THR A 12 0.01 18.29 11.93
N LEU A 13 -0.84 19.00 11.18
CA LEU A 13 -0.67 19.18 9.74
C LEU A 13 0.30 20.33 9.46
N ASN A 14 1.47 20.01 8.93
CA ASN A 14 2.48 21.00 8.55
C ASN A 14 2.22 21.50 7.13
N THR A 15 1.28 22.41 6.91
CA THR A 15 1.10 23.01 5.58
C THR A 15 2.26 23.96 5.25
N GLN A 16 2.83 23.87 4.05
CA GLN A 16 3.92 24.75 3.61
C GLN A 16 3.51 26.23 3.67
N HIS A 17 4.47 27.09 4.04
CA HIS A 17 4.24 28.52 4.12
C HIS A 17 3.90 29.12 2.75
N GLY A 18 2.84 29.93 2.68
CA GLY A 18 2.41 30.60 1.44
C GLY A 18 1.45 29.78 0.55
N ILE A 19 1.13 28.53 0.89
CA ILE A 19 0.12 27.77 0.14
C ILE A 19 -1.29 28.27 0.50
N LYS A 20 -2.07 28.62 -0.52
CA LYS A 20 -3.47 29.02 -0.36
C LYS A 20 -4.33 27.81 -0.01
N ALA A 21 -5.14 27.95 1.04
CA ALA A 21 -6.08 26.91 1.44
C ALA A 21 -7.14 26.66 0.36
N VAL A 22 -7.50 25.39 0.17
CA VAL A 22 -8.46 24.97 -0.85
C VAL A 22 -9.77 24.55 -0.19
N VAL A 23 -10.86 25.17 -0.65
CA VAL A 23 -12.24 24.79 -0.32
C VAL A 23 -12.83 24.12 -1.55
N GLN A 24 -12.97 22.79 -1.51
CA GLN A 24 -13.58 22.07 -2.62
C GLN A 24 -15.09 22.37 -2.72
N PRO A 25 -15.65 22.49 -3.93
CA PRO A 25 -17.08 22.67 -4.10
C PRO A 25 -17.84 21.43 -3.62
N ARG A 26 -19.01 21.64 -3.01
CA ARG A 26 -19.87 20.56 -2.52
C ARG A 26 -20.24 19.61 -3.66
N ARG A 27 -20.01 18.32 -3.45
CA ARG A 27 -20.52 17.27 -4.35
C ARG A 27 -22.00 17.01 -4.10
N ASN A 28 -22.74 16.80 -5.19
CA ASN A 28 -24.11 16.33 -5.14
C ASN A 28 -24.11 14.80 -5.09
N PHE A 29 -24.87 14.24 -4.16
CA PHE A 29 -25.07 12.80 -4.03
C PHE A 29 -26.53 12.46 -4.29
N HIS A 30 -26.79 11.24 -4.74
CA HIS A 30 -28.15 10.72 -4.81
C HIS A 30 -28.73 10.56 -3.39
N LEU A 31 -30.04 10.73 -3.21
CA LEU A 31 -30.70 10.77 -1.90
C LEU A 31 -30.37 9.55 -1.02
N GLU A 32 -30.38 8.35 -1.60
CA GLU A 32 -30.06 7.12 -0.88
C GLU A 32 -28.62 7.12 -0.32
N ILE A 33 -27.70 7.69 -1.10
CA ILE A 33 -26.29 7.81 -0.73
C ILE A 33 -26.12 8.88 0.36
N GLU A 34 -26.80 10.02 0.22
CA GLU A 34 -26.74 11.10 1.20
C GLU A 34 -27.28 10.65 2.56
N ALA A 35 -28.38 9.89 2.58
CA ALA A 35 -28.92 9.29 3.80
C ALA A 35 -27.90 8.37 4.49
N LYS A 36 -27.20 7.54 3.72
CA LYS A 36 -26.12 6.66 4.21
C LYS A 36 -24.93 7.46 4.77
N ILE A 37 -24.52 8.53 4.10
CA ILE A 37 -23.46 9.43 4.56
C ILE A 37 -23.87 10.06 5.91
N LYS A 38 -25.10 10.56 5.99
CA LYS A 38 -25.63 11.22 7.19
C LYS A 38 -25.56 10.31 8.42
N VAL A 39 -26.03 9.07 8.29
CA VAL A 39 -25.99 8.06 9.37
C VAL A 39 -24.56 7.83 9.88
N GLU A 40 -23.58 7.75 9.00
CA GLU A 40 -22.19 7.53 9.40
C GLU A 40 -21.55 8.78 10.03
N VAL A 41 -21.86 9.98 9.50
CA VAL A 41 -21.42 11.26 10.09
C VAL A 41 -21.99 11.44 11.50
N GLU A 42 -23.26 11.09 11.73
CA GLU A 42 -23.89 11.13 13.05
C GLU A 42 -23.20 10.20 14.05
N LYS A 43 -22.80 8.99 13.62
CA LYS A 43 -22.00 8.09 14.47
C LYS A 43 -20.63 8.68 14.82
N LEU A 44 -19.95 9.31 13.86
CA LEU A 44 -18.66 9.96 14.11
C LEU A 44 -18.78 11.17 15.04
N LEU A 45 -19.89 11.92 14.96
CA LEU A 45 -20.21 12.99 15.90
C LEU A 45 -20.51 12.44 17.30
N ALA A 46 -21.31 11.39 17.41
CA ALA A 46 -21.65 10.75 18.68
C ALA A 46 -20.42 10.19 19.41
N THR A 47 -19.46 9.67 18.66
CA THR A 47 -18.16 9.19 19.18
C THR A 47 -17.14 10.30 19.42
N ARG A 48 -17.47 11.56 19.09
CA ARG A 48 -16.58 12.73 19.17
C ARG A 48 -15.30 12.62 18.34
N PHE A 49 -15.25 11.73 17.34
CA PHE A 49 -14.14 11.68 16.39
C PHE A 49 -14.12 12.90 15.46
N ILE A 50 -15.28 13.47 15.18
CA ILE A 50 -15.43 14.72 14.44
C ILE A 50 -16.25 15.72 15.24
N LYS A 51 -16.11 17.00 14.90
CA LYS A 51 -16.88 18.11 15.48
C LYS A 51 -17.29 19.09 14.40
N LEU A 52 -18.38 19.82 14.65
CA LEU A 52 -18.80 20.91 13.78
C LEU A 52 -17.75 22.04 13.82
N ILE A 53 -17.45 22.61 12.66
CA ILE A 53 -16.57 23.77 12.51
C ILE A 53 -17.33 24.89 11.78
N LYS A 54 -17.10 26.14 12.19
CA LYS A 54 -17.60 27.32 11.49
C LYS A 54 -16.44 27.94 10.71
N HIS A 55 -16.69 28.30 9.46
CA HIS A 55 -15.73 28.96 8.56
C HIS A 55 -14.39 28.21 8.39
N PRO A 56 -14.40 27.00 7.80
CA PRO A 56 -13.17 26.25 7.57
C PRO A 56 -12.29 26.91 6.51
N LEU A 57 -10.97 26.94 6.75
CA LEU A 57 -9.98 27.36 5.74
C LEU A 57 -9.80 26.31 4.64
N TRP A 58 -9.80 25.03 5.03
CA TRP A 58 -9.69 23.88 4.13
C TRP A 58 -11.00 23.10 4.13
N LEU A 59 -11.50 22.72 2.96
CA LEU A 59 -12.66 21.84 2.83
C LEU A 59 -12.38 20.75 1.81
N ALA A 60 -12.41 19.50 2.26
CA ALA A 60 -12.24 18.30 1.44
C ALA A 60 -13.57 17.56 1.31
N ASN A 61 -13.85 17.06 0.12
CA ASN A 61 -15.08 16.34 -0.20
C ASN A 61 -15.05 14.92 0.35
N ILE A 62 -16.25 14.41 0.60
CA ILE A 62 -16.47 12.99 0.86
C ILE A 62 -16.38 12.21 -0.47
N VAL A 63 -15.76 11.04 -0.40
CA VAL A 63 -15.66 10.04 -1.47
C VAL A 63 -16.16 8.71 -0.95
N LEU A 64 -16.96 8.03 -1.75
CA LEU A 64 -17.43 6.69 -1.44
C LEU A 64 -16.59 5.67 -2.19
N VAL A 65 -16.13 4.67 -1.45
CA VAL A 65 -15.37 3.56 -2.03
C VAL A 65 -16.10 2.26 -1.71
N ASN A 66 -16.48 1.53 -2.75
CA ASN A 66 -17.09 0.22 -2.61
C ASN A 66 -16.03 -0.78 -2.13
N LYS A 67 -16.36 -1.58 -1.11
CA LYS A 67 -15.56 -2.77 -0.79
C LYS A 67 -15.81 -3.85 -1.85
N LYS A 68 -14.89 -4.81 -1.91
CA LYS A 68 -14.96 -5.97 -2.82
C LYS A 68 -16.29 -6.72 -2.79
N ASN A 69 -17.00 -6.69 -1.65
CA ASN A 69 -18.27 -7.39 -1.46
C ASN A 69 -19.50 -6.55 -1.82
N ILE A 70 -19.37 -5.50 -2.66
CA ILE A 70 -20.39 -4.60 -3.28
C ILE A 70 -21.38 -3.91 -2.32
N VAL A 71 -21.98 -4.64 -1.38
CA VAL A 71 -22.96 -4.23 -0.38
C VAL A 71 -22.38 -3.25 0.65
N GLN A 72 -21.07 -3.31 0.92
CA GLN A 72 -20.44 -2.48 1.95
C GLN A 72 -19.57 -1.39 1.33
N PHE A 73 -19.82 -0.13 1.68
CA PHE A 73 -19.02 1.02 1.28
C PHE A 73 -18.15 1.52 2.44
N ARG A 74 -17.15 2.34 2.12
CA ARG A 74 -16.35 3.12 3.07
C ARG A 74 -16.45 4.60 2.71
N ILE A 75 -16.70 5.44 3.70
CA ILE A 75 -16.55 6.88 3.58
C ILE A 75 -15.06 7.19 3.64
N ARG A 76 -14.57 7.93 2.65
CA ARG A 76 -13.22 8.51 2.62
C ARG A 76 -13.33 10.01 2.44
N ILE A 77 -12.31 10.73 2.87
CA ILE A 77 -12.18 12.16 2.62
C ILE A 77 -11.08 12.37 1.58
N ASP A 78 -11.35 13.22 0.59
CA ASP A 78 -10.46 13.54 -0.51
C ASP A 78 -9.42 14.59 -0.10
N TYR A 79 -8.40 14.16 0.64
CA TYR A 79 -7.34 15.05 1.11
C TYR A 79 -6.30 15.37 0.02
N GLN A 80 -6.56 15.16 -1.27
CA GLN A 80 -5.54 15.34 -2.31
C GLN A 80 -4.87 16.72 -2.28
N HIS A 81 -5.65 17.81 -2.17
CA HIS A 81 -5.09 19.17 -2.10
C HIS A 81 -4.38 19.44 -0.78
N LEU A 82 -4.89 18.91 0.33
CA LEU A 82 -4.28 19.05 1.65
C LEU A 82 -2.94 18.32 1.71
N ASN A 83 -2.89 17.08 1.21
CA ASN A 83 -1.69 16.27 1.14
C ASN A 83 -0.63 16.88 0.22
N ALA A 84 -1.04 17.52 -0.88
CA ALA A 84 -0.12 18.23 -1.77
C ALA A 84 0.46 19.51 -1.13
N ALA A 85 -0.23 20.09 -0.14
CA ALA A 85 0.21 21.27 0.60
C ALA A 85 1.12 20.93 1.79
N CYS A 86 1.13 19.66 2.23
CA CYS A 86 2.03 19.18 3.27
C CYS A 86 3.34 18.70 2.63
N PRO A 87 4.52 19.09 3.16
CA PRO A 87 5.77 18.46 2.76
C PRO A 87 5.77 16.99 3.19
N ASN A 88 6.56 16.17 2.51
CA ASN A 88 6.78 14.80 2.94
C ASN A 88 7.51 14.82 4.29
N ASP A 89 6.90 14.23 5.30
CA ASP A 89 7.53 13.99 6.60
C ASP A 89 8.39 12.73 6.50
N GLU A 90 9.70 12.90 6.56
CA GLU A 90 10.66 11.80 6.45
C GLU A 90 10.87 11.20 7.84
N PHE A 91 9.93 10.37 8.27
CA PHE A 91 10.13 9.52 9.44
C PHE A 91 10.97 8.31 9.05
N SER A 92 12.24 8.30 9.47
CA SER A 92 13.14 7.18 9.22
C SER A 92 12.65 5.94 9.97
N LEU A 93 12.02 5.02 9.24
CA LEU A 93 11.73 3.70 9.76
C LEU A 93 13.04 2.88 9.82
N PRO A 94 13.26 2.09 10.87
CA PRO A 94 14.40 1.19 10.92
C PRO A 94 14.37 0.23 9.72
N ASN A 95 15.56 -0.24 9.31
CA ASN A 95 15.65 -1.24 8.26
C ASN A 95 14.80 -2.46 8.64
N MET A 96 14.13 -3.04 7.65
CA MET A 96 13.31 -4.23 7.78
C MET A 96 14.07 -5.37 8.49
N ASP A 97 15.35 -5.55 8.18
CA ASP A 97 16.19 -6.60 8.77
C ASP A 97 16.27 -6.45 10.31
N ILE A 98 16.53 -5.23 10.79
CA ILE A 98 16.59 -4.91 12.23
C ILE A 98 15.24 -5.17 12.90
N MET A 99 14.13 -4.85 12.23
CA MET A 99 12.79 -5.06 12.78
C MET A 99 12.42 -6.53 12.84
N ILE A 100 12.82 -7.32 11.84
CA ILE A 100 12.56 -8.76 11.76
C ILE A 100 13.30 -9.50 12.88
N ASP A 101 14.58 -9.18 13.13
CA ASP A 101 15.38 -9.87 14.16
C ASP A 101 14.82 -9.70 15.58
N SER A 102 14.05 -8.63 15.81
CA SER A 102 13.47 -8.30 17.13
C SER A 102 12.06 -8.86 17.39
N THR A 103 11.45 -9.54 16.40
CA THR A 103 10.03 -9.94 16.47
C THR A 103 9.85 -11.44 16.24
N SER A 104 9.01 -12.11 17.02
CA SER A 104 8.55 -13.48 16.72
C SER A 104 7.12 -13.48 16.19
N GLY A 105 6.85 -14.21 15.11
CA GLY A 105 5.52 -14.38 14.52
C GLY A 105 5.36 -13.73 13.13
N LYS A 106 4.11 -13.54 12.69
CA LYS A 106 3.82 -12.93 11.38
C LYS A 106 4.06 -11.43 11.43
N PHE A 107 5.11 -10.95 10.76
CA PHE A 107 5.52 -9.55 10.78
C PHE A 107 5.83 -9.02 9.39
N LEU A 108 5.21 -7.90 9.00
CA LEU A 108 5.33 -7.28 7.68
C LEU A 108 5.19 -8.27 6.49
N GLY A 109 4.47 -9.37 6.68
CA GLY A 109 4.29 -10.46 5.71
C GLY A 109 5.51 -11.37 5.51
N PHE A 110 6.29 -11.53 6.56
CA PHE A 110 7.20 -12.65 6.83
C PHE A 110 6.69 -13.42 8.05
N LEU A 111 7.11 -14.68 8.15
CA LEU A 111 6.95 -15.51 9.33
C LEU A 111 8.31 -15.60 10.01
N VAL A 112 8.43 -14.95 11.17
CA VAL A 112 9.68 -14.93 11.94
C VAL A 112 9.60 -15.96 13.05
N HIS A 113 10.47 -16.95 12.97
CA HIS A 113 10.72 -17.95 14.01
C HIS A 113 12.02 -17.59 14.75
N GLN A 114 12.27 -18.24 15.89
CA GLN A 114 13.43 -17.93 16.76
C GLN A 114 14.79 -17.89 16.03
N HIS A 115 14.95 -18.62 14.93
CA HIS A 115 16.21 -18.69 14.17
C HIS A 115 16.01 -18.66 12.64
N ASN A 116 14.77 -18.45 12.18
CA ASN A 116 14.39 -18.63 10.78
C ASN A 116 13.40 -17.56 10.35
N ILE A 117 13.55 -17.04 9.13
CA ILE A 117 12.59 -16.14 8.50
C ILE A 117 12.09 -16.79 7.22
N ASP A 118 10.77 -16.98 7.14
CA ASP A 118 10.07 -17.48 5.98
C ASP A 118 9.21 -16.38 5.35
N VAL A 119 9.03 -16.41 4.03
CA VAL A 119 8.07 -15.52 3.35
C VAL A 119 6.66 -16.01 3.65
N ASP A 120 5.73 -15.10 3.98
CA ASP A 120 4.34 -15.46 4.21
C ASP A 120 3.73 -16.19 2.99
N PRO A 121 3.22 -17.43 3.15
CA PRO A 121 2.62 -18.19 2.06
C PRO A 121 1.49 -17.46 1.32
N GLU A 122 0.77 -16.54 1.98
CA GLU A 122 -0.25 -15.71 1.30
C GLU A 122 0.35 -14.79 0.24
N ARG A 123 1.58 -14.33 0.45
CA ARG A 123 2.29 -13.49 -0.53
C ARG A 123 2.83 -14.30 -1.69
N VAL A 124 3.33 -15.51 -1.41
CA VAL A 124 3.73 -16.47 -2.45
C VAL A 124 2.53 -16.77 -3.35
N ARG A 125 1.38 -17.11 -2.76
CA ARG A 125 0.11 -17.30 -3.50
C ARG A 125 -0.30 -16.06 -4.31
N THR A 126 -0.05 -14.87 -3.77
CA THR A 126 -0.37 -13.59 -4.44
C THR A 126 0.56 -13.30 -5.64
N ILE A 127 1.75 -13.89 -5.66
CA ILE A 127 2.67 -13.86 -6.80
C ILE A 127 2.25 -14.93 -7.83
N GLU A 128 1.88 -16.12 -7.38
CA GLU A 128 1.38 -17.22 -8.24
C GLU A 128 0.07 -16.84 -8.95
N THR A 129 -0.85 -16.19 -8.27
CA THR A 129 -2.15 -15.78 -8.84
C THR A 129 -2.07 -14.61 -9.83
N LEU A 130 -0.96 -13.88 -9.90
CA LEU A 130 -0.74 -12.83 -10.91
C LEU A 130 -0.43 -13.40 -12.30
N MET A 131 -0.44 -14.73 -12.45
CA MET A 131 0.00 -15.42 -13.65
C MET A 131 -1.22 -15.82 -14.51
N PRO A 132 -1.21 -15.55 -15.84
CA PRO A 132 -0.11 -15.08 -16.69
C PRO A 132 0.01 -13.55 -16.80
N LEU A 133 1.23 -13.03 -17.03
CA LEU A 133 1.48 -11.60 -17.27
C LEU A 133 1.19 -11.24 -18.73
N ILE A 134 0.15 -10.44 -18.96
CA ILE A 134 -0.32 -10.07 -20.30
C ILE A 134 0.15 -8.65 -20.66
N ASN A 135 0.48 -7.82 -19.67
CA ASN A 135 0.82 -6.42 -19.89
C ASN A 135 2.00 -5.90 -19.04
N VAL A 136 2.55 -4.76 -19.46
CA VAL A 136 3.66 -4.06 -18.76
C VAL A 136 3.27 -3.68 -17.34
N LYS A 137 1.99 -3.40 -17.06
CA LYS A 137 1.51 -3.00 -15.73
C LYS A 137 1.57 -4.18 -14.75
N GLU A 138 1.20 -5.37 -15.19
CA GLU A 138 1.31 -6.63 -14.46
C GLU A 138 2.76 -7.03 -14.27
N LEU A 139 3.61 -6.88 -15.30
CA LEU A 139 5.04 -7.11 -15.15
C LEU A 139 5.68 -6.15 -14.12
N LYS A 140 5.33 -4.86 -14.15
CA LYS A 140 5.76 -3.89 -13.12
C LYS A 140 5.25 -4.25 -11.73
N SER A 141 4.00 -4.70 -11.64
CA SER A 141 3.40 -5.17 -10.39
C SER A 141 4.14 -6.39 -9.84
N LEU A 142 4.45 -7.37 -10.68
CA LEU A 142 5.25 -8.54 -10.32
C LEU A 142 6.64 -8.13 -9.86
N MET A 143 7.34 -7.27 -10.62
CA MET A 143 8.67 -6.80 -10.23
C MET A 143 8.66 -6.04 -8.91
N GLY A 144 7.62 -5.25 -8.62
CA GLY A 144 7.44 -4.62 -7.31
C GLY A 144 7.28 -5.65 -6.19
N LYS A 145 6.47 -6.70 -6.40
CA LYS A 145 6.28 -7.78 -5.42
C LYS A 145 7.55 -8.62 -5.23
N LEU A 146 8.29 -8.89 -6.30
CA LEU A 146 9.57 -9.61 -6.27
C LEU A 146 10.67 -8.81 -5.60
N SER A 147 10.72 -7.49 -5.82
CA SER A 147 11.67 -6.58 -5.17
C SER A 147 11.63 -6.70 -3.64
N TYR A 148 10.44 -6.88 -3.09
CA TYR A 148 10.25 -7.01 -1.65
C TYR A 148 10.85 -8.30 -1.06
N ILE A 149 10.86 -9.38 -1.84
CA ILE A 149 11.46 -10.68 -1.45
C ILE A 149 12.85 -10.89 -2.06
N TRP A 150 13.41 -9.88 -2.71
CA TRP A 150 14.64 -9.98 -3.50
C TRP A 150 15.82 -10.45 -2.64
N HIS A 151 15.88 -10.02 -1.38
CA HIS A 151 16.93 -10.41 -0.43
C HIS A 151 16.91 -11.91 -0.06
N PHE A 152 15.77 -12.58 -0.27
CA PHE A 152 15.58 -14.00 0.06
C PHE A 152 15.94 -14.93 -1.09
N ILE A 153 16.04 -14.42 -2.32
CA ILE A 153 16.20 -15.25 -3.52
C ILE A 153 17.55 -14.97 -4.19
N LEU A 154 18.54 -15.82 -3.90
CA LEU A 154 19.81 -15.80 -4.60
C LEU A 154 19.59 -16.05 -6.11
N GLY A 155 20.11 -15.15 -6.95
CA GLY A 155 19.98 -15.26 -8.42
C GLY A 155 18.70 -14.67 -9.02
N LEU A 156 17.80 -14.09 -8.21
CA LEU A 156 16.62 -13.37 -8.71
C LEU A 156 16.99 -12.15 -9.56
N ALA A 157 18.05 -11.43 -9.20
CA ALA A 157 18.58 -10.30 -9.97
C ALA A 157 18.94 -10.70 -11.42
N ALA A 158 19.60 -11.85 -11.57
CA ALA A 158 19.98 -12.37 -12.88
C ALA A 158 18.75 -12.83 -13.68
N ALA A 159 17.77 -13.47 -13.03
CA ALA A 159 16.54 -13.91 -13.68
C ALA A 159 15.67 -12.72 -14.11
N THR A 160 15.52 -11.71 -13.26
CA THR A 160 14.70 -10.51 -13.54
C THR A 160 15.39 -9.54 -14.50
N GLY A 161 16.70 -9.64 -14.71
CA GLY A 161 17.44 -8.84 -15.70
C GLY A 161 16.90 -8.98 -17.13
N ALA A 162 16.35 -10.15 -17.48
CA ALA A 162 15.69 -10.37 -18.78
C ALA A 162 14.42 -9.54 -18.96
N PHE A 163 13.77 -9.10 -17.87
CA PHE A 163 12.57 -8.27 -17.91
C PHE A 163 12.89 -6.77 -18.09
N ALA A 164 14.13 -6.35 -17.88
CA ALA A 164 14.53 -4.95 -18.08
C ALA A 164 14.25 -4.46 -19.52
N LEU A 165 14.37 -5.36 -20.50
CA LEU A 165 14.05 -5.07 -21.90
C LEU A 165 12.54 -4.87 -22.14
N LEU A 166 11.69 -5.59 -21.40
CA LEU A 166 10.22 -5.51 -21.48
C LEU A 166 9.65 -4.27 -20.77
N LEU A 167 10.43 -3.67 -19.86
CA LEU A 167 10.03 -2.47 -19.13
C LEU A 167 10.44 -1.14 -19.79
N ARG A 168 11.15 -1.19 -20.93
CA ARG A 168 11.61 0.01 -21.64
C ARG A 168 10.43 0.83 -22.15
N LYS A 169 10.47 2.16 -21.91
CA LYS A 169 9.42 3.10 -22.29
C LYS A 169 9.33 3.21 -23.82
N GLY A 170 8.12 3.15 -24.38
CA GLY A 170 7.85 3.39 -25.80
C GLY A 170 8.03 2.19 -26.74
N LYS A 171 8.22 0.97 -26.23
CA LYS A 171 8.21 -0.26 -27.04
C LYS A 171 6.97 -1.11 -26.74
N GLU A 172 6.49 -1.80 -27.76
CA GLU A 172 5.43 -2.80 -27.60
C GLU A 172 5.88 -3.94 -26.70
N PHE A 173 4.96 -4.43 -25.86
CA PHE A 173 5.22 -5.54 -24.96
C PHE A 173 5.20 -6.85 -25.75
N VAL A 174 6.38 -7.29 -26.17
CA VAL A 174 6.57 -8.55 -26.90
C VAL A 174 7.48 -9.46 -26.09
N TRP A 175 6.99 -10.67 -25.77
CA TRP A 175 7.80 -11.70 -25.13
C TRP A 175 8.98 -12.07 -26.04
N THR A 176 10.17 -11.63 -25.67
CA THR A 176 11.41 -12.00 -26.35
C THR A 176 11.77 -13.46 -26.04
N LYS A 177 12.59 -14.11 -26.88
CA LYS A 177 12.98 -15.54 -26.73
C LYS A 177 13.50 -15.92 -25.34
N ASN A 178 14.04 -14.97 -24.58
CA ASN A 178 14.62 -15.19 -23.25
C ASN A 178 13.65 -14.92 -22.10
N ALA A 179 12.57 -14.20 -22.34
CA ALA A 179 11.64 -13.79 -21.29
C ALA A 179 10.79 -14.95 -20.72
N PRO A 180 10.29 -15.93 -21.52
CA PRO A 180 9.65 -17.13 -20.97
C PRO A 180 10.58 -17.97 -20.09
N LYS A 181 11.84 -18.13 -20.50
CA LYS A 181 12.85 -18.87 -19.70
C LYS A 181 13.18 -18.17 -18.39
N ALA A 182 13.32 -16.84 -18.43
CA ALA A 182 13.49 -16.03 -17.23
C ALA A 182 12.28 -16.12 -16.30
N TYR A 183 11.08 -16.18 -16.87
CA TYR A 183 9.84 -16.34 -16.15
C TYR A 183 9.72 -17.69 -15.44
N GLU A 184 9.99 -18.80 -16.13
CA GLU A 184 10.04 -20.13 -15.51
C GLU A 184 11.06 -20.19 -14.37
N ARG A 185 12.23 -19.56 -14.56
CA ARG A 185 13.26 -19.49 -13.53
C ARG A 185 12.79 -18.70 -12.30
N VAL A 186 12.06 -17.61 -12.48
CA VAL A 186 11.46 -16.85 -11.37
C VAL A 186 10.40 -17.68 -10.65
N GLN A 187 9.54 -18.40 -11.37
CA GLN A 187 8.55 -19.29 -10.75
C GLN A 187 9.23 -20.36 -9.89
N GLN A 188 10.25 -21.04 -10.43
CA GLN A 188 11.01 -22.06 -9.69
C GLN A 188 11.67 -21.50 -8.43
N LEU A 189 12.20 -20.28 -8.51
CA LEU A 189 12.83 -19.59 -7.38
C LEU A 189 11.81 -19.16 -6.30
N VAL A 190 10.61 -18.74 -6.70
CA VAL A 190 9.53 -18.36 -5.78
C VAL A 190 8.89 -19.59 -5.13
N THR A 191 8.74 -20.70 -5.85
CA THR A 191 8.20 -21.96 -5.31
C THR A 191 9.20 -22.63 -4.35
N ASN A 192 10.50 -22.48 -4.58
CA ASN A 192 11.57 -23.02 -3.72
C ASN A 192 12.23 -21.93 -2.87
N LEU A 193 11.42 -21.06 -2.25
CA LEU A 193 11.93 -20.00 -1.38
C LEU A 193 12.73 -20.59 -0.22
N PRO A 194 14.00 -20.21 -0.03
CA PRO A 194 14.79 -20.70 1.09
C PRO A 194 14.33 -20.02 2.38
N THR A 195 14.31 -20.78 3.46
CA THR A 195 14.26 -20.23 4.82
C THR A 195 15.59 -19.55 5.11
N ILE A 196 15.57 -18.25 5.42
CA ILE A 196 16.77 -17.54 5.86
C ILE A 196 17.00 -17.89 7.33
N LYS A 197 18.20 -18.39 7.65
CA LYS A 197 18.64 -18.53 9.04
C LYS A 197 19.15 -17.18 9.53
N THR A 198 18.63 -16.70 10.64
CA THR A 198 19.20 -15.54 11.32
C THR A 198 20.42 -15.99 12.12
N HIS A 199 21.58 -15.39 11.84
CA HIS A 199 22.76 -15.58 12.67
C HIS A 199 22.64 -14.62 13.85
N VAL A 200 22.40 -15.17 15.03
CA VAL A 200 22.61 -14.46 16.30
C VAL A 200 24.11 -14.35 16.55
#